data_AF-A0A1G3PQC7-F1
#
_entry.id   AF-A0A1G3PQC7-F1
#
_cell.length_a   1.000
_cell.length_b   1.000
_cell.length_c   1.000
_cell.angle_alpha   90.00
_cell.angle_beta   90.00
_cell.angle_gamma   90.00
#
_symmetry.space_group_name_H-M   'P 1'
#
loop_
_entity.id
_entity.type
_entity.pdbx_description
1 polymer ?
#
loop_
_entity_poly.entity_id
_entity_poly.type
_entity_poly.pdbx_seq_one_letter_code
_entity_poly.pdbx_strand_id
1 'polypeptide(L)'
;MKKLFIALSVFIVMGWITGCSDALSNDKIAQYVASSAGANSSTMQMVSYSKFKSLSTLANSGLSPLTVTNNNADGSTTYIDTFSGMTFTTTIWPLSFNNNYANMKFNMSFDFGAGNGSLSMGSDISIRFYDTNGIVIPISNETNYSDADAVAGIVDIFGSLTISSTDKDAKTFSFTGQFGDSLDKPFQFNADAGSINGSISYSITGTDLSEAVTIYYDYKNLTAGSLSDYPSGTVNGYAQQGTNKVDFTIVFNGTSTATLTVGGKNYIIDLATKTYTEA
;
A
#
# COMPACT_ATOMS: atom_id res chain seq x y z
N MET A 1 -5.43 -18.26 13.70
CA MET A 1 -4.32 -17.27 13.76
C MET A 1 -3.34 -17.45 12.61
N LYS A 2 -3.83 -17.33 11.37
CA LYS A 2 -3.03 -17.21 10.14
C LYS A 2 -3.84 -16.25 9.27
N LYS A 3 -3.21 -15.26 8.62
CA LYS A 3 -3.79 -14.13 7.85
C LYS A 3 -3.77 -12.79 8.58
N LEU A 4 -2.57 -12.33 8.94
CA LEU A 4 -2.27 -10.91 9.10
C LEU A 4 -0.86 -10.70 8.54
N PHE A 5 -0.73 -10.53 7.22
CA PHE A 5 0.52 -10.09 6.61
C PHE A 5 0.20 -9.38 5.28
N ILE A 6 -0.17 -8.11 5.40
CA ILE A 6 -0.08 -7.13 4.31
C ILE A 6 0.98 -6.06 4.63
N ALA A 7 1.49 -6.01 5.86
CA ALA A 7 2.64 -5.18 6.21
C ALA A 7 4.00 -5.83 5.84
N LEU A 8 4.11 -7.16 5.66
CA LEU A 8 5.42 -7.84 5.60
C LEU A 8 6.12 -7.89 4.24
N SER A 9 5.39 -7.78 3.13
CA SER A 9 6.02 -7.70 1.81
C SER A 9 6.81 -6.40 1.64
N VAL A 10 6.43 -5.34 2.36
CA VAL A 10 7.20 -4.09 2.49
C VAL A 10 8.45 -4.30 3.37
N PHE A 11 8.39 -5.13 4.42
CA PHE A 11 9.54 -5.42 5.29
C PHE A 11 10.69 -6.19 4.61
N ILE A 12 10.40 -7.09 3.67
CA ILE A 12 11.46 -7.81 2.91
C ILE A 12 12.14 -6.87 1.89
N VAL A 13 11.44 -5.81 1.47
CA VAL A 13 11.88 -4.85 0.46
C VAL A 13 12.74 -3.72 1.08
N MET A 14 12.51 -3.37 2.34
CA MET A 14 13.21 -2.27 3.03
C MET A 14 14.66 -2.58 3.41
N GLY A 15 15.02 -3.86 3.63
CA GLY A 15 16.40 -4.25 3.95
C GLY A 15 17.41 -4.01 2.83
N TRP A 16 16.95 -3.82 1.58
CA TRP A 16 17.83 -3.64 0.42
C TRP A 16 18.02 -2.18 0.01
N ILE A 17 17.00 -1.32 0.15
CA ILE A 17 17.13 0.11 -0.19
C ILE A 17 17.91 0.85 0.91
N THR A 18 17.73 0.51 2.19
CA THR A 18 18.49 1.13 3.30
C THR A 18 19.87 0.50 3.52
N GLY A 19 20.13 -0.69 2.96
CA GLY A 19 21.45 -1.32 2.95
C GLY A 19 22.45 -0.67 1.97
N CYS A 20 22.02 0.30 1.17
CA CYS A 20 22.85 1.06 0.25
C CYS A 20 22.83 2.55 0.63
N SER A 21 23.79 2.97 1.43
CA SER A 21 24.24 4.37 1.55
C SER A 21 24.76 4.97 0.23
N ASP A 22 24.72 4.19 -0.85
CA ASP A 22 25.28 4.50 -2.15
C ASP A 22 24.18 5.02 -3.08
N ALA A 23 24.46 6.12 -3.78
CA ALA A 23 23.57 6.83 -4.69
C ALA A 23 22.65 5.93 -5.55
N LEU A 24 21.44 6.43 -5.80
CA LEU A 24 20.49 5.93 -6.80
C LEU A 24 21.21 5.61 -8.12
N SER A 25 21.11 4.37 -8.60
CA SER A 25 21.72 3.93 -9.87
C SER A 25 20.77 3.04 -10.67
N ASN A 26 20.96 3.02 -12.00
CA ASN A 26 20.12 2.21 -12.90
C ASN A 26 20.11 0.74 -12.50
N ASP A 27 21.26 0.17 -12.18
CA ASP A 27 21.37 -1.25 -11.81
C ASP A 27 20.60 -1.54 -10.51
N LYS A 28 20.72 -0.70 -9.48
CA LYS A 28 19.98 -0.87 -8.22
C LYS A 28 18.47 -0.78 -8.41
N ILE A 29 18.02 0.16 -9.26
CA ILE A 29 16.61 0.26 -9.62
C ILE A 29 16.16 -0.97 -10.39
N ALA A 30 16.98 -1.49 -11.31
CA ALA A 30 16.68 -2.72 -12.02
C ALA A 30 16.50 -3.92 -11.06
N GLN A 31 17.41 -4.09 -10.09
CA GLN A 31 17.29 -5.19 -9.10
C GLN A 31 16.04 -5.02 -8.22
N TYR A 32 15.76 -3.79 -7.79
CA TYR A 32 14.60 -3.49 -6.97
C TYR A 32 13.28 -3.73 -7.73
N VAL A 33 13.14 -3.16 -8.93
CA VAL A 33 11.91 -3.28 -9.71
C VAL A 33 11.70 -4.74 -10.13
N ALA A 34 12.75 -5.46 -10.49
CA ALA A 34 12.65 -6.89 -10.81
C ALA A 34 12.24 -7.76 -9.61
N SER A 35 12.87 -7.57 -8.44
CA SER A 35 12.54 -8.34 -7.23
C SER A 35 11.15 -8.04 -6.69
N SER A 36 10.65 -6.82 -6.91
CA SER A 36 9.29 -6.40 -6.56
C SER A 36 8.25 -6.71 -7.63
N ALA A 37 8.61 -6.92 -8.90
CA ALA A 37 7.64 -7.19 -9.97
C ALA A 37 6.77 -8.43 -9.70
N GLY A 38 7.33 -9.49 -9.10
CA GLY A 38 6.55 -10.65 -8.67
C GLY A 38 5.65 -10.37 -7.45
N ALA A 39 6.00 -9.41 -6.60
CA ALA A 39 5.13 -8.91 -5.54
C ALA A 39 4.07 -7.94 -6.11
N ASN A 40 4.38 -7.16 -7.14
CA ASN A 40 3.47 -6.27 -7.86
C ASN A 40 2.43 -7.06 -8.66
N SER A 41 2.80 -8.21 -9.23
CA SER A 41 1.84 -9.14 -9.84
C SER A 41 0.98 -9.85 -8.78
N SER A 42 1.54 -10.18 -7.61
CA SER A 42 0.79 -10.78 -6.49
C SER A 42 -0.09 -9.77 -5.74
N THR A 43 0.25 -8.47 -5.75
CA THR A 43 -0.55 -7.42 -5.10
C THR A 43 -1.85 -7.13 -5.85
N MET A 44 -1.95 -7.54 -7.13
CA MET A 44 -3.24 -7.68 -7.81
C MET A 44 -4.20 -8.62 -7.07
N GLN A 45 -3.68 -9.62 -6.34
CA GLN A 45 -4.48 -10.49 -5.46
C GLN A 45 -4.69 -9.90 -4.05
N MET A 46 -3.94 -8.85 -3.68
CA MET A 46 -3.91 -8.31 -2.31
C MET A 46 -4.87 -7.16 -2.08
N VAL A 47 -5.41 -6.53 -3.12
CA VAL A 47 -6.61 -5.67 -3.03
C VAL A 47 -7.88 -6.54 -2.95
N SER A 48 -7.80 -7.64 -2.19
CA SER A 48 -8.98 -8.33 -1.69
C SER A 48 -9.57 -7.45 -0.60
N TYR A 49 -10.41 -6.51 -1.00
CA TYR A 49 -11.10 -5.54 -0.15
C TYR A 49 -11.74 -6.16 1.12
N SER A 50 -12.22 -7.41 1.04
CA SER A 50 -12.74 -8.20 2.17
C SER A 50 -11.76 -8.33 3.35
N LYS A 51 -10.44 -8.27 3.11
CA LYS A 51 -9.41 -8.28 4.16
C LYS A 51 -9.26 -6.91 4.85
N PHE A 52 -9.51 -5.81 4.15
CA PHE A 52 -9.53 -4.47 4.76
C PHE A 52 -10.77 -4.25 5.63
N LYS A 53 -11.95 -4.75 5.22
CA LYS A 53 -13.16 -4.80 6.07
C LYS A 53 -12.91 -5.55 7.38
N SER A 54 -12.11 -6.62 7.35
CA SER A 54 -11.77 -7.36 8.57
C SER A 54 -10.98 -6.53 9.59
N LEU A 55 -10.19 -5.54 9.15
CA LEU A 55 -9.47 -4.61 10.01
C LEU A 55 -10.38 -3.58 10.66
N SER A 56 -11.42 -3.07 9.96
CA SER A 56 -12.40 -2.17 10.56
C SER A 56 -13.36 -2.90 11.52
N THR A 57 -13.65 -4.19 11.27
CA THR A 57 -14.46 -5.01 12.19
C THR A 57 -13.74 -5.38 13.50
N LEU A 58 -12.45 -5.08 13.67
CA LEU A 58 -11.78 -5.22 14.98
C LEU A 58 -12.41 -4.35 16.06
N ALA A 59 -13.09 -3.25 15.69
CA ALA A 59 -13.88 -2.46 16.64
C ALA A 59 -15.04 -3.27 17.26
N ASN A 60 -15.52 -4.31 16.57
CA ASN A 60 -16.63 -5.18 16.98
C ASN A 60 -16.18 -6.59 17.40
N SER A 61 -14.88 -6.92 17.34
CA SER A 61 -14.40 -8.30 17.48
C SER A 61 -14.37 -8.83 18.92
N GLY A 62 -15.06 -8.18 19.86
CA GLY A 62 -15.14 -8.67 21.24
C GLY A 62 -13.80 -8.80 21.94
N LEU A 63 -12.75 -8.10 21.47
CA LEU A 63 -11.58 -7.84 22.28
C LEU A 63 -12.07 -6.93 23.41
N SER A 64 -12.40 -7.54 24.54
CA SER A 64 -12.73 -6.78 25.74
C SER A 64 -11.54 -5.87 26.01
N PRO A 65 -11.67 -4.53 25.94
CA PRO A 65 -10.53 -3.67 26.12
C PRO A 65 -10.06 -3.85 27.55
N LEU A 66 -8.91 -4.51 27.71
CA LEU A 66 -8.11 -4.34 28.89
C LEU A 66 -7.39 -3.01 28.66
N THR A 67 -7.86 -2.00 29.41
CA THR A 67 -7.21 -0.72 29.63
C THR A 67 -7.62 0.42 28.67
N VAL A 68 -8.05 1.52 29.30
CA VAL A 68 -8.47 2.87 28.84
C VAL A 68 -9.04 3.02 27.41
N THR A 69 -10.33 3.34 27.35
CA THR A 69 -11.00 3.88 26.16
C THR A 69 -11.15 5.39 26.29
N ASN A 70 -10.59 6.16 25.36
CA ASN A 70 -10.86 7.59 25.21
C ASN A 70 -11.72 7.82 23.97
N ASN A 71 -12.90 8.43 24.17
CA ASN A 71 -13.70 8.95 23.07
C ASN A 71 -13.26 10.38 22.79
N ASN A 72 -12.73 10.61 21.59
CA ASN A 72 -12.19 11.89 21.17
C ASN A 72 -13.30 12.80 20.63
N ALA A 73 -13.05 14.12 20.61
CA ALA A 73 -14.02 15.10 20.12
C ALA A 73 -14.35 14.94 18.62
N ASP A 74 -13.46 14.31 17.85
CA ASP A 74 -13.65 14.01 16.43
C ASP A 74 -14.43 12.69 16.19
N GLY A 75 -14.96 12.07 17.25
CA GLY A 75 -15.71 10.82 17.18
C GLY A 75 -14.85 9.56 17.12
N SER A 76 -13.52 9.67 17.07
CA SER A 76 -12.63 8.51 17.13
C SER A 76 -12.57 7.89 18.52
N THR A 77 -12.29 6.59 18.54
CA THR A 77 -12.07 5.82 19.77
C THR A 77 -10.61 5.40 19.84
N THR A 78 -9.96 5.73 20.96
CA THR A 78 -8.57 5.31 21.23
C THR A 78 -8.55 4.25 22.32
N TYR A 79 -7.85 3.15 22.03
CA TYR A 79 -7.58 2.03 22.93
C TYR A 79 -6.10 2.05 23.29
N ILE A 80 -5.80 1.97 24.59
CA ILE A 80 -4.42 1.97 25.09
C ILE A 80 -4.25 0.79 26.03
N ASP A 81 -3.35 -0.13 25.68
CA ASP A 81 -2.96 -1.24 26.55
C ASP A 81 -1.48 -1.15 26.88
N THR A 82 -1.10 -1.53 28.10
CA THR A 82 0.29 -1.53 28.54
C THR A 82 0.64 -2.88 29.15
N PHE A 83 1.58 -3.58 28.53
CA PHE A 83 2.05 -4.89 28.96
C PHE A 83 3.57 -4.94 28.98
N SER A 84 4.13 -5.35 30.11
CA SER A 84 5.58 -5.52 30.29
C SER A 84 6.43 -4.29 29.91
N GLY A 85 5.93 -3.08 30.20
CA GLY A 85 6.64 -1.83 29.91
C GLY A 85 6.53 -1.36 28.45
N MET A 86 5.80 -2.08 27.60
CA MET A 86 5.43 -1.65 26.26
C MET A 86 4.02 -1.06 26.28
N THR A 87 3.77 -0.02 25.50
CA THR A 87 2.45 0.59 25.33
C THR A 87 1.96 0.38 23.90
N PHE A 88 0.82 -0.27 23.75
CA PHE A 88 0.08 -0.38 22.50
C PHE A 88 -1.01 0.68 22.47
N THR A 89 -1.10 1.45 21.39
CA THR A 89 -2.16 2.44 21.18
C THR A 89 -2.78 2.21 19.81
N THR A 90 -4.10 2.18 19.76
CA THR A 90 -4.85 2.13 18.49
C THR A 90 -5.95 3.18 18.52
N THR A 91 -6.01 4.01 17.50
CA THR A 91 -7.09 4.98 17.30
C THR A 91 -7.84 4.64 16.02
N ILE A 92 -9.16 4.48 16.14
CA ILE A 92 -10.04 4.15 15.03
C ILE A 92 -11.07 5.28 14.89
N TRP A 93 -11.20 5.82 13.68
CA TRP A 93 -12.26 6.77 13.37
C TRP A 93 -13.47 6.02 12.82
N PRO A 94 -14.70 6.48 13.12
CA PRO A 94 -15.89 6.00 12.43
C PRO A 94 -15.72 6.17 10.92
N LEU A 95 -16.30 5.25 10.16
CA LEU A 95 -16.42 5.43 8.71
C LEU A 95 -17.19 6.72 8.45
N SER A 96 -16.62 7.60 7.63
CA SER A 96 -17.31 8.80 7.19
C SER A 96 -17.79 8.61 5.75
N PHE A 97 -19.00 9.07 5.47
CA PHE A 97 -19.68 8.90 4.20
C PHE A 97 -20.08 10.26 3.65
N ASN A 98 -19.95 10.46 2.34
CA ASN A 98 -20.31 11.73 1.71
C ASN A 98 -21.16 11.57 0.43
N ASN A 99 -21.92 10.48 0.34
CA ASN A 99 -22.70 10.02 -0.81
C ASN A 99 -21.90 9.47 -2.00
N ASN A 100 -20.60 9.73 -2.10
CA ASN A 100 -19.78 9.23 -3.24
C ASN A 100 -18.56 8.43 -2.80
N TYR A 101 -18.12 8.55 -1.55
CA TYR A 101 -17.03 7.77 -1.01
C TYR A 101 -17.23 7.49 0.47
N ALA A 102 -16.60 6.40 0.91
CA ALA A 102 -16.38 6.08 2.31
C ALA A 102 -14.91 6.39 2.65
N ASN A 103 -14.67 7.13 3.73
CA ASN A 103 -13.32 7.32 4.26
C ASN A 103 -13.10 6.41 5.46
N MET A 104 -11.95 5.76 5.45
CA MET A 104 -11.43 4.86 6.45
C MET A 104 -10.15 5.46 7.00
N LYS A 105 -10.11 5.65 8.32
CA LYS A 105 -8.93 6.16 9.00
C LYS A 105 -8.66 5.33 10.25
N PHE A 106 -7.43 4.88 10.38
CA PHE A 106 -6.96 4.21 11.58
C PHE A 106 -5.49 4.50 11.82
N ASN A 107 -5.11 4.56 13.09
CA ASN A 107 -3.73 4.64 13.54
C ASN A 107 -3.45 3.54 14.56
N MET A 108 -2.25 2.97 14.50
CA MET A 108 -1.74 1.98 15.43
C MET A 108 -0.32 2.36 15.80
N SER A 109 0.06 2.23 17.06
CA SER A 109 1.42 2.40 17.51
C SER A 109 1.79 1.45 18.64
N PHE A 110 3.05 1.05 18.64
CA PHE A 110 3.73 0.30 19.68
C PHE A 110 4.89 1.16 20.18
N ASP A 111 4.86 1.53 21.45
CA ASP A 111 6.00 2.04 22.17
C ASP A 111 6.63 0.86 22.93
N PHE A 112 7.89 0.57 22.66
CA PHE A 112 8.58 -0.57 23.28
C PHE A 112 9.13 -0.26 24.69
N GLY A 113 8.79 0.92 25.22
CA GLY A 113 9.24 1.41 26.51
C GLY A 113 10.46 2.32 26.38
N ALA A 114 10.80 2.99 27.48
CA ALA A 114 11.87 3.98 27.53
C ALA A 114 13.19 3.44 26.93
N GLY A 115 13.64 4.05 25.84
CA GLY A 115 14.90 3.72 25.17
C GLY A 115 14.86 2.51 24.23
N ASN A 116 13.70 1.87 24.02
CA ASN A 116 13.58 0.69 23.14
C ASN A 116 12.98 1.01 21.75
N GLY A 117 12.59 2.26 21.53
CA GLY A 117 12.05 2.71 20.25
C GLY A 117 10.54 2.52 20.12
N SER A 118 10.03 2.67 18.90
CA SER A 118 8.61 2.58 18.58
C SER A 118 8.36 2.12 17.14
N LEU A 119 7.14 1.65 16.89
CA LEU A 119 6.61 1.35 15.56
C LEU A 119 5.22 1.97 15.47
N SER A 120 4.91 2.70 14.41
CA SER A 120 3.57 3.22 14.16
C SER A 120 3.15 2.99 12.72
N MET A 121 1.84 2.90 12.53
CA MET A 121 1.18 2.79 11.25
C MET A 121 -0.05 3.71 11.28
N GLY A 122 -0.25 4.47 10.22
CA GLY A 122 -1.43 5.29 10.05
C GLY A 122 -1.97 5.16 8.63
N SER A 123 -3.28 5.23 8.48
CA SER A 123 -3.91 5.26 7.17
C SER A 123 -5.03 6.29 7.12
N ASP A 124 -5.21 6.86 5.94
CA ASP A 124 -6.33 7.73 5.60
C ASP A 124 -6.70 7.41 4.15
N ILE A 125 -7.67 6.52 3.98
CA ILE A 125 -8.02 5.92 2.69
C ILE A 125 -9.48 6.19 2.40
N SER A 126 -9.75 6.62 1.19
CA SER A 126 -11.08 6.84 0.67
C SER A 126 -11.37 5.87 -0.47
N ILE A 127 -12.59 5.35 -0.47
CA ILE A 127 -13.02 4.33 -1.44
C ILE A 127 -14.33 4.78 -2.08
N ARG A 128 -14.41 4.64 -3.40
CA ARG A 128 -15.62 4.86 -4.20
C ARG A 128 -15.92 3.61 -5.01
N PHE A 129 -17.19 3.23 -5.04
CA PHE A 129 -17.66 2.06 -5.80
C PHE A 129 -18.45 2.50 -7.03
N TYR A 130 -18.36 1.70 -8.07
CA TYR A 130 -19.22 1.80 -9.23
C TYR A 130 -19.83 0.44 -9.55
N ASP A 131 -21.02 0.48 -10.13
CA ASP A 131 -21.63 -0.71 -10.72
C ASP A 131 -20.86 -1.15 -11.98
N THR A 132 -21.28 -2.28 -12.53
CA THR A 132 -20.71 -2.85 -13.77
C THR A 132 -20.84 -1.94 -15.00
N ASN A 133 -21.70 -0.90 -14.94
CA ASN A 133 -21.87 0.08 -16.02
C ASN A 133 -21.02 1.34 -15.81
N GLY A 134 -20.21 1.41 -14.74
CA GLY A 134 -19.41 2.57 -14.39
C GLY A 134 -20.22 3.71 -13.75
N ILE A 135 -21.38 3.42 -13.18
CA ILE A 135 -22.19 4.39 -12.43
C ILE A 135 -21.80 4.34 -10.95
N VAL A 136 -21.51 5.50 -10.37
CA VAL A 136 -21.17 5.61 -8.93
C VAL A 136 -22.32 5.05 -8.09
N ILE A 137 -22.01 4.10 -7.21
CA ILE A 137 -22.96 3.57 -6.23
C ILE A 137 -22.96 4.52 -5.01
N PRO A 138 -24.09 5.15 -4.66
CA PRO A 138 -24.11 6.11 -3.55
C PRO A 138 -23.88 5.46 -2.19
N ILE A 139 -22.94 6.01 -1.42
CA ILE A 139 -22.58 5.53 -0.08
C ILE A 139 -22.87 6.62 0.95
N SER A 140 -23.96 6.45 1.72
CA SER A 140 -24.38 7.41 2.75
C SER A 140 -24.29 6.87 4.18
N ASN A 141 -24.08 5.56 4.32
CA ASN A 141 -24.01 4.87 5.61
C ASN A 141 -23.32 3.49 5.45
N GLU A 142 -23.09 2.80 6.56
CA GLU A 142 -22.38 1.51 6.61
C GLU A 142 -23.14 0.35 5.92
N THR A 143 -24.48 0.37 5.94
CA THR A 143 -25.30 -0.62 5.21
C THR A 143 -25.09 -0.46 3.71
N ASN A 144 -25.27 0.76 3.19
CA ASN A 144 -25.05 1.05 1.76
C ASN A 144 -23.60 0.77 1.34
N TYR A 145 -22.63 0.99 2.22
CA TYR A 145 -21.23 0.63 1.98
C TYR A 145 -21.04 -0.88 1.82
N SER A 146 -21.67 -1.68 2.69
CA SER A 146 -21.60 -3.15 2.60
C SER A 146 -22.31 -3.69 1.35
N ASP A 147 -23.41 -3.07 0.95
CA ASP A 147 -24.12 -3.45 -0.26
C ASP A 147 -23.31 -3.09 -1.51
N ALA A 148 -22.73 -1.89 -1.55
CA ALA A 148 -21.86 -1.43 -2.64
C ALA A 148 -20.64 -2.34 -2.82
N ASP A 149 -19.97 -2.72 -1.73
CA ASP A 149 -18.89 -3.71 -1.72
C ASP A 149 -19.27 -5.03 -2.40
N ALA A 150 -20.46 -5.55 -2.09
CA ALA A 150 -20.89 -6.84 -2.59
C ALA A 150 -21.18 -6.88 -4.09
N VAL A 151 -21.46 -5.71 -4.70
CA VAL A 151 -21.95 -5.62 -6.08
C VAL A 151 -21.08 -4.75 -7.00
N ALA A 152 -20.02 -4.13 -6.48
CA ALA A 152 -19.16 -3.26 -7.26
C ALA A 152 -18.42 -4.02 -8.36
N GLY A 153 -18.53 -3.53 -9.60
CA GLY A 153 -17.69 -3.96 -10.72
C GLY A 153 -16.37 -3.18 -10.77
N ILE A 154 -16.37 -1.95 -10.23
CA ILE A 154 -15.20 -1.06 -10.22
C ILE A 154 -15.05 -0.42 -8.84
N VAL A 155 -13.80 -0.32 -8.39
CA VAL A 155 -13.41 0.27 -7.11
C VAL A 155 -12.32 1.30 -7.34
N ASP A 156 -12.57 2.54 -6.93
CA ASP A 156 -11.57 3.60 -6.86
C ASP A 156 -11.05 3.72 -5.42
N ILE A 157 -9.73 3.79 -5.27
CA ILE A 157 -9.04 3.96 -4.00
C ILE A 157 -8.15 5.20 -4.11
N PHE A 158 -8.20 6.07 -3.10
CA PHE A 158 -7.26 7.17 -2.97
C PHE A 158 -6.91 7.43 -1.51
N GLY A 159 -5.74 8.01 -1.25
CA GLY A 159 -5.29 8.35 0.09
C GLY A 159 -3.97 7.68 0.45
N SER A 160 -3.66 7.61 1.74
CA SER A 160 -2.32 7.33 2.23
C SER A 160 -2.23 6.20 3.24
N LEU A 161 -1.08 5.53 3.24
CA LEU A 161 -0.62 4.61 4.27
C LEU A 161 0.78 5.03 4.72
N THR A 162 0.94 5.31 6.01
CA THR A 162 2.23 5.62 6.61
C THR A 162 2.63 4.52 7.58
N ILE A 163 3.91 4.14 7.57
CA ILE A 163 4.54 3.29 8.57
C ILE A 163 5.81 3.99 9.01
N SER A 164 6.01 4.16 10.31
CA SER A 164 7.25 4.73 10.85
C SER A 164 7.78 3.91 12.02
N SER A 165 9.08 3.89 12.18
CA SER A 165 9.73 3.25 13.31
C SER A 165 10.87 4.11 13.83
N THR A 166 11.06 4.06 15.13
CA THR A 166 12.24 4.61 15.80
C THR A 166 12.93 3.45 16.51
N ASP A 167 14.24 3.30 16.37
CA ASP A 167 14.99 2.27 17.09
C ASP A 167 15.48 2.76 18.47
N LYS A 168 16.18 1.89 19.19
CA LYS A 168 16.76 2.20 20.51
C LYS A 168 17.79 3.33 20.51
N ASP A 169 18.40 3.59 19.35
CA ASP A 169 19.42 4.61 19.16
C ASP A 169 18.80 5.91 18.61
N ALA A 170 17.47 6.04 18.70
CA ALA A 170 16.67 7.14 18.18
C ALA A 170 16.78 7.36 16.67
N LYS A 171 17.23 6.34 15.93
CA LYS A 171 17.21 6.40 14.47
C LYS A 171 15.80 6.19 13.98
N THR A 172 15.38 7.03 13.07
CA THR A 172 14.04 7.01 12.51
C THR A 172 14.05 6.42 11.11
N PHE A 173 12.95 5.77 10.78
CA PHE A 173 12.60 5.32 9.45
C PHE A 173 11.11 5.59 9.24
N SER A 174 10.74 6.08 8.06
CA SER A 174 9.35 6.29 7.68
C SER A 174 9.13 5.94 6.22
N PHE A 175 7.99 5.33 5.96
CA PHE A 175 7.46 4.98 4.68
C PHE A 175 6.08 5.60 4.56
N THR A 176 5.80 6.31 3.47
CA THR A 176 4.47 6.84 3.16
C THR A 176 4.11 6.42 1.74
N GLY A 177 3.13 5.54 1.61
CA GLY A 177 2.46 5.20 0.36
C GLY A 177 1.25 6.09 0.10
N GLN A 178 1.02 6.44 -1.16
CA GLN A 178 -0.13 7.18 -1.67
C GLN A 178 -0.76 6.38 -2.81
N PHE A 179 -2.06 6.14 -2.72
CA PHE A 179 -2.87 5.53 -3.77
C PHE A 179 -3.59 6.65 -4.53
N GLY A 180 -3.48 6.64 -5.85
CA GLY A 180 -4.00 7.70 -6.71
C GLY A 180 -3.31 9.05 -6.51
N ASP A 181 -3.41 9.92 -7.51
CA ASP A 181 -2.89 11.30 -7.41
C ASP A 181 -3.92 12.25 -6.79
N SER A 182 -5.22 11.95 -6.97
CA SER A 182 -6.34 12.74 -6.46
C SER A 182 -7.66 11.98 -6.56
N LEU A 183 -8.74 12.59 -6.06
CA LEU A 183 -10.13 12.18 -6.30
C LEU A 183 -10.48 11.99 -7.78
N ASP A 184 -9.83 12.74 -8.67
CA ASP A 184 -10.04 12.71 -10.13
C ASP A 184 -9.05 11.79 -10.85
N LYS A 185 -8.05 11.28 -10.13
CA LYS A 185 -7.03 10.33 -10.61
C LYS A 185 -6.81 9.23 -9.56
N PRO A 186 -7.84 8.43 -9.26
CA PRO A 186 -7.74 7.39 -8.25
C PRO A 186 -6.86 6.23 -8.73
N PHE A 187 -6.45 5.39 -7.80
CA PHE A 187 -6.05 4.03 -8.12
C PHE A 187 -7.32 3.19 -8.29
N GLN A 188 -7.58 2.76 -9.52
CA GLN A 188 -8.81 2.07 -9.92
C GLN A 188 -8.55 0.59 -10.18
N PHE A 189 -9.42 -0.24 -9.64
CA PHE A 189 -9.54 -1.65 -9.96
C PHE A 189 -10.91 -1.92 -10.61
N ASN A 190 -10.92 -2.51 -11.79
CA ASN A 190 -12.12 -2.95 -12.49
C ASN A 190 -12.12 -4.48 -12.54
N ALA A 191 -12.97 -5.09 -11.72
CA ALA A 191 -13.09 -6.53 -11.60
C ALA A 191 -13.64 -7.17 -12.88
N ASP A 192 -14.62 -6.52 -13.51
CA ASP A 192 -15.29 -7.05 -14.72
C ASP A 192 -14.36 -7.07 -15.93
N ALA A 193 -13.54 -6.02 -16.09
CA ALA A 193 -12.53 -5.93 -17.13
C ALA A 193 -11.20 -6.61 -16.73
N GLY A 194 -11.07 -7.06 -15.48
CA GLY A 194 -9.82 -7.56 -14.93
C GLY A 194 -8.67 -6.57 -15.01
N SER A 195 -8.93 -5.26 -14.88
CA SER A 195 -7.97 -4.20 -15.19
C SER A 195 -7.66 -3.28 -14.01
N ILE A 196 -6.42 -2.79 -13.94
CA ILE A 196 -5.94 -1.79 -12.98
C ILE A 196 -5.47 -0.54 -13.74
N ASN A 197 -5.85 0.61 -13.19
CA ASN A 197 -5.47 1.93 -13.69
C ASN A 197 -5.09 2.87 -12.53
N GLY A 198 -4.21 3.83 -12.79
CA GLY A 198 -3.87 4.88 -11.84
C GLY A 198 -2.48 4.71 -11.24
N SER A 199 -2.19 5.47 -10.18
CA SER A 199 -0.84 5.59 -9.65
C SER A 199 -0.70 5.10 -8.22
N ILE A 200 0.53 4.69 -7.88
CA ILE A 200 0.96 4.50 -6.51
C ILE A 200 2.32 5.17 -6.34
N SER A 201 2.45 6.00 -5.32
CA SER A 201 3.70 6.66 -4.95
C SER A 201 4.13 6.26 -3.55
N TYR A 202 5.42 6.01 -3.35
CA TYR A 202 6.00 5.72 -2.05
C TYR A 202 7.10 6.73 -1.76
N SER A 203 7.14 7.26 -0.55
CA SER A 203 8.25 8.08 -0.06
C SER A 203 8.88 7.40 1.15
N ILE A 204 10.20 7.27 1.13
CA ILE A 204 10.99 6.64 2.19
C ILE A 204 11.94 7.70 2.74
N THR A 205 11.92 7.87 4.05
CA THR A 205 12.83 8.77 4.78
C THR A 205 13.45 8.02 5.95
N GLY A 206 14.65 8.39 6.35
CA GLY A 206 15.28 7.82 7.53
C GLY A 206 16.52 8.57 7.93
N THR A 207 16.96 8.38 9.16
CA THR A 207 18.13 9.07 9.73
C THR A 207 19.42 8.75 8.96
N ASP A 208 19.54 7.52 8.45
CA ASP A 208 20.70 7.07 7.68
C ASP A 208 20.57 7.35 6.17
N LEU A 209 19.47 7.98 5.73
CA LEU A 209 19.29 8.41 4.34
C LEU A 209 19.69 9.88 4.21
N SER A 210 20.58 10.18 3.25
CA SER A 210 20.99 11.56 2.97
C SER A 210 19.83 12.43 2.46
N GLU A 211 18.91 11.82 1.71
CA GLU A 211 17.72 12.44 1.13
C GLU A 211 16.58 11.41 1.04
N ALA A 212 15.34 11.89 1.00
CA ALA A 212 14.16 11.04 0.81
C ALA A 212 14.23 10.32 -0.55
N VAL A 213 13.80 9.05 -0.55
CA VAL A 213 13.67 8.25 -1.78
C VAL A 213 12.20 8.13 -2.13
N THR A 214 11.81 8.61 -3.30
CA THR A 214 10.47 8.46 -3.86
C THR A 214 10.47 7.37 -4.92
N ILE A 215 9.46 6.50 -4.92
CA ILE A 215 9.22 5.50 -5.97
C ILE A 215 7.79 5.64 -6.44
N TYR A 216 7.61 5.88 -7.73
CA TYR A 216 6.31 6.10 -8.35
C TYR A 216 6.04 5.03 -9.41
N TYR A 217 4.80 4.57 -9.44
CA TYR A 217 4.26 3.65 -10.44
C TYR A 217 2.97 4.24 -11.02
N ASP A 218 2.84 4.20 -12.34
CA ASP A 218 1.69 4.59 -13.13
C ASP A 218 1.25 3.39 -13.96
N TYR A 219 0.18 2.76 -13.49
CA TYR A 219 -0.44 1.58 -14.08
C TYR A 219 -1.38 2.02 -15.21
N LYS A 220 -1.06 1.63 -16.45
CA LYS A 220 -1.87 1.95 -17.63
C LYS A 220 -2.49 0.68 -18.20
N ASN A 221 -3.77 0.49 -17.91
CA ASN A 221 -4.61 -0.62 -18.35
C ASN A 221 -3.93 -1.97 -18.14
N LEU A 222 -3.38 -2.19 -16.94
CA LEU A 222 -2.80 -3.48 -16.61
C LEU A 222 -3.95 -4.47 -16.46
N THR A 223 -4.01 -5.48 -17.31
CA THR A 223 -5.11 -6.47 -17.35
C THR A 223 -4.64 -7.85 -16.90
N ALA A 224 -5.51 -8.63 -16.27
CA ALA A 224 -5.33 -10.05 -16.04
C ALA A 224 -6.66 -10.78 -16.26
N GLY A 225 -6.65 -11.91 -16.98
CA GLY A 225 -7.85 -12.69 -17.28
C GLY A 225 -8.49 -13.32 -16.04
N SER A 226 -7.69 -13.56 -15.00
CA SER A 226 -8.12 -14.02 -13.69
C SER A 226 -7.07 -13.66 -12.63
N LEU A 227 -7.43 -13.82 -11.34
CA LEU A 227 -6.51 -13.59 -10.22
C LEU A 227 -5.26 -14.49 -10.24
N SER A 228 -5.28 -15.59 -11.00
CA SER A 228 -4.16 -16.52 -11.15
C SER A 228 -3.33 -16.31 -12.43
N ASP A 229 -3.80 -15.46 -13.35
CA ASP A 229 -3.12 -15.25 -14.62
C ASP A 229 -2.01 -14.22 -14.51
N TYR A 230 -1.05 -14.32 -15.43
CA TYR A 230 -0.03 -13.30 -15.58
C TYR A 230 -0.62 -12.04 -16.19
N PRO A 231 -0.28 -10.85 -15.67
CA PRO A 231 -0.81 -9.62 -16.19
C PRO A 231 -0.28 -9.31 -17.60
N SER A 232 -0.99 -8.46 -18.32
CA SER A 232 -0.57 -7.85 -19.57
C SER A 232 -0.80 -6.34 -19.52
N GLY A 233 0.12 -5.56 -20.08
CA GLY A 233 0.04 -4.10 -20.08
C GLY A 233 1.36 -3.44 -19.68
N THR A 234 1.29 -2.15 -19.37
CA THR A 234 2.48 -1.35 -19.12
C THR A 234 2.37 -0.61 -17.81
N VAL A 235 3.47 -0.63 -17.04
CA VAL A 235 3.65 0.20 -15.86
C VAL A 235 4.83 1.11 -16.12
N ASN A 236 4.56 2.42 -16.10
CA ASN A 236 5.63 3.41 -16.12
C ASN A 236 5.95 3.80 -14.70
N GLY A 237 7.18 4.20 -14.43
CA GLY A 237 7.53 4.63 -13.08
C GLY A 237 8.84 5.35 -13.03
N TYR A 238 9.17 5.80 -11.83
CA TYR A 238 10.48 6.37 -11.55
C TYR A 238 10.87 6.14 -10.10
N ALA A 239 12.17 6.15 -9.86
CA ALA A 239 12.73 6.34 -8.54
C ALA A 239 13.46 7.68 -8.50
N GLN A 240 13.34 8.41 -7.40
CA GLN A 240 13.96 9.73 -7.23
C GLN A 240 14.59 9.83 -5.84
N GLN A 241 15.80 10.37 -5.78
CA GLN A 241 16.48 10.74 -4.54
C GLN A 241 17.11 12.13 -4.74
N GLY A 242 16.56 13.12 -4.04
CA GLY A 242 16.86 14.53 -4.27
C GLY A 242 16.61 14.94 -5.72
N THR A 243 17.65 15.37 -6.41
CA THR A 243 17.59 15.76 -7.83
C THR A 243 17.83 14.61 -8.81
N ASN A 244 18.33 13.46 -8.33
CA ASN A 244 18.60 12.30 -9.16
C ASN A 244 17.31 11.52 -9.39
N LYS A 245 16.90 11.38 -10.64
CA LYS A 245 15.70 10.63 -11.06
C LYS A 245 16.07 9.57 -12.08
N VAL A 246 15.58 8.36 -11.87
CA VAL A 246 15.73 7.22 -12.77
C VAL A 246 14.34 6.73 -13.17
N ASP A 247 13.99 6.93 -14.43
CA ASP A 247 12.73 6.43 -15.00
C ASP A 247 12.86 4.95 -15.38
N PHE A 248 11.76 4.21 -15.26
CA PHE A 248 11.66 2.82 -15.67
C PHE A 248 10.31 2.50 -16.31
N THR A 249 10.28 1.45 -17.12
CA THR A 249 9.06 0.91 -17.72
C THR A 249 9.05 -0.60 -17.59
N ILE A 250 7.94 -1.16 -17.11
CA ILE A 250 7.68 -2.61 -17.10
C ILE A 250 6.62 -2.91 -18.15
N VAL A 251 6.90 -3.84 -19.04
CA VAL A 251 5.97 -4.38 -20.04
C VAL A 251 5.66 -5.81 -19.68
N PHE A 252 4.43 -6.05 -19.24
CA PHE A 252 3.89 -7.38 -19.00
C PHE A 252 3.24 -7.90 -20.27
N ASN A 253 3.51 -9.15 -20.65
CA ASN A 253 3.08 -9.73 -21.92
C ASN A 253 2.04 -10.85 -21.76
N GLY A 254 1.42 -10.99 -20.58
CA GLY A 254 0.47 -12.06 -20.29
C GLY A 254 1.10 -13.43 -20.09
N THR A 255 2.43 -13.50 -19.89
CA THR A 255 3.18 -14.74 -19.65
C THR A 255 3.94 -14.68 -18.34
N SER A 256 4.66 -15.76 -18.00
CA SER A 256 5.53 -15.82 -16.82
C SER A 256 6.73 -14.86 -16.86
N THR A 257 6.82 -14.00 -17.88
CA THR A 257 7.90 -13.05 -18.06
C THR A 257 7.40 -11.62 -18.25
N ALA A 258 8.24 -10.65 -17.92
CA ALA A 258 8.03 -9.25 -18.24
C ALA A 258 9.33 -8.61 -18.71
N THR A 259 9.25 -7.53 -19.48
CA THR A 259 10.43 -6.74 -19.87
C THR A 259 10.48 -5.49 -19.00
N LEU A 260 11.62 -5.25 -18.36
CA LEU A 260 11.90 -4.03 -17.61
C LEU A 260 12.94 -3.21 -18.37
N THR A 261 12.65 -1.95 -18.62
CA THR A 261 13.59 -0.98 -19.17
C THR A 261 13.97 0.02 -18.08
N VAL A 262 15.26 0.20 -17.81
CA VAL A 262 15.79 1.20 -16.86
C VAL A 262 16.99 1.89 -17.49
N GLY A 263 16.95 3.22 -17.61
CA GLY A 263 18.07 3.99 -18.16
C GLY A 263 18.55 3.53 -19.55
N GLY A 264 17.63 3.05 -20.39
CA GLY A 264 17.92 2.55 -21.74
C GLY A 264 18.39 1.10 -21.83
N LYS A 265 18.61 0.42 -20.69
CA LYS A 265 18.90 -1.03 -20.64
C LYS A 265 17.62 -1.83 -20.49
N ASN A 266 17.59 -3.03 -21.06
CA ASN A 266 16.48 -3.97 -20.96
C ASN A 266 16.85 -5.17 -20.10
N TYR A 267 15.89 -5.62 -19.31
CA TYR A 267 15.99 -6.79 -18.45
C TYR A 267 14.75 -7.66 -18.68
N ILE A 268 14.95 -8.97 -18.70
CA ILE A 268 13.85 -9.95 -18.68
C ILE A 268 13.65 -10.36 -17.23
N ILE A 269 12.43 -10.17 -16.73
CA ILE A 269 12.00 -10.59 -15.40
C ILE A 269 11.25 -11.92 -15.53
N ASP A 270 11.63 -12.90 -14.73
CA ASP A 270 10.82 -14.11 -14.50
C ASP A 270 9.91 -13.87 -13.28
N LEU A 271 8.60 -13.80 -13.55
CA LEU A 271 7.58 -13.49 -12.55
C LEU A 271 7.33 -14.66 -11.59
N ALA A 272 7.62 -15.90 -12.01
CA ALA A 272 7.43 -17.09 -11.19
C ALA A 272 8.58 -17.25 -10.19
N THR A 273 9.83 -17.09 -10.66
CA THR A 273 11.02 -17.26 -9.81
C THR A 273 11.47 -15.97 -9.13
N LYS A 274 10.91 -14.82 -9.52
CA LYS A 274 11.27 -13.48 -9.02
C LYS A 274 12.73 -13.13 -9.28
N THR A 275 13.23 -13.55 -10.43
CA THR A 275 14.61 -13.31 -10.89
C THR A 275 14.61 -12.42 -12.13
N TYR A 276 15.78 -11.90 -12.51
CA TYR A 276 15.95 -11.14 -13.74
C TYR A 276 17.31 -11.40 -14.38
N THR A 277 17.37 -11.19 -15.69
CA THR A 277 18.59 -11.22 -16.50
C THR A 277 18.62 -10.00 -17.41
N GLU A 278 19.79 -9.35 -17.55
CA GLU A 278 19.99 -8.32 -18.58
C GLU A 278 19.82 -8.97 -19.97
N ALA A 279 19.04 -8.32 -20.83
CA ALA A 279 18.62 -8.83 -22.14
C ALA A 279 19.65 -8.54 -23.25
#